data_AF-A6JXE1-F1
#
_entry.id   AF-A6JXE1-F1
#
_cell.length_a   1.000
_cell.length_b   1.000
_cell.length_c   1.000
_cell.angle_alpha   90.00
_cell.angle_beta   90.00
_cell.angle_gamma   90.00
#
_symmetry.space_group_name_H-M   'P 1'
#
loop_
_entity.id
_entity.type
_entity.pdbx_description
1 polymer ?
#
loop_
_entity_poly.entity_id
_entity_poly.type
_entity_poly.pdbx_seq_one_letter_code
_entity_poly.pdbx_strand_id
1 'polypeptide(L)' 'MATETTDTVCQPCPVGFFSNGSSLFEKCHPWTSCEDQKLMVLREGTSQTDTLCGKSRGEWV' A
#
# COMPACT_ATOMS: atom_id res chain seq x y z
N MET A 1 8.40 -3.48 -24.04
CA MET A 1 9.44 -3.48 -22.99
C MET A 1 9.10 -2.30 -22.09
N ALA A 2 8.79 -2.55 -20.81
CA ALA A 2 8.27 -1.52 -19.91
C ALA A 2 9.22 -0.32 -19.88
N THR A 3 8.74 0.78 -20.44
CA THR A 3 9.40 2.09 -20.53
C THR A 3 9.03 2.92 -19.31
N GLU A 4 9.89 3.89 -19.03
CA GLU A 4 9.76 4.97 -18.03
C GLU A 4 10.40 4.68 -16.67
N THR A 5 11.74 4.64 -16.69
CA THR A 5 12.55 5.27 -15.65
C THR A 5 12.29 6.78 -15.65
N THR A 6 11.12 7.21 -15.20
CA THR A 6 10.88 8.62 -14.90
C THR A 6 11.56 8.92 -13.57
N ASP A 7 12.71 9.58 -13.65
CA ASP A 7 13.33 10.36 -12.57
C ASP A 7 12.42 11.55 -12.24
N THR A 8 11.17 11.28 -11.91
CA THR A 8 10.32 12.25 -11.26
C THR A 8 10.41 11.93 -9.79
N VAL A 9 10.84 12.90 -9.00
CA VAL A 9 10.79 12.81 -7.54
C VAL A 9 9.32 12.66 -7.18
N CYS A 10 8.83 11.42 -7.16
CA CYS A 10 7.52 11.10 -6.62
C CYS A 10 7.56 11.57 -5.18
N GLN A 11 6.79 12.61 -4.85
CA GLN A 11 6.64 12.98 -3.46
C GLN A 11 6.13 11.72 -2.75
N PRO A 12 6.84 11.23 -1.73
CA PRO A 12 6.38 10.05 -1.02
C PRO A 12 5.00 10.36 -0.45
N CYS A 13 4.02 9.50 -0.75
CA CYS A 13 2.71 9.60 -0.11
C CYS A 13 2.90 9.64 1.41
N PRO A 14 2.10 10.45 2.13
CA PRO A 14 2.17 10.50 3.58
C PRO A 14 1.85 9.11 4.17
N VAL A 15 2.30 8.88 5.40
CA VAL A 15 2.02 7.63 6.12
C VAL A 15 0.50 7.41 6.18
N GLY A 16 0.06 6.18 5.94
CA GLY A 16 -1.36 5.87 5.75
C GLY A 16 -1.83 5.94 4.30
N PHE A 17 -0.97 6.26 3.34
CA PHE A 17 -1.29 6.24 1.91
C PHE A 17 -0.22 5.53 1.07
N PHE A 18 -0.64 4.85 0.01
CA PHE A 18 0.20 4.17 -0.98
C PHE A 18 -0.19 4.57 -2.41
N SER A 19 0.74 4.39 -3.34
CA SER A 19 0.49 4.48 -4.78
C SER A 19 1.20 3.31 -5.46
N ASN A 20 0.45 2.43 -6.15
CA ASN A 20 0.99 1.20 -6.73
C ASN A 20 1.73 1.47 -8.05
N GLY A 21 1.39 2.55 -8.72
CA GLY A 21 1.82 2.86 -10.07
C GLY A 21 2.97 3.85 -10.14
N SER A 22 3.90 3.57 -11.05
CA SER A 22 4.94 4.43 -11.60
C SER A 22 4.41 5.68 -12.33
N SER A 23 3.17 6.11 -12.06
CA SER A 23 2.47 7.17 -12.80
C SER A 23 2.22 8.38 -11.89
N LEU A 24 2.65 9.55 -12.36
CA LEU A 24 2.48 10.85 -11.71
C LEU A 24 1.03 11.28 -11.50
N PHE A 25 0.10 10.58 -12.14
CA PHE A 25 -1.34 10.85 -12.04
C PHE A 25 -2.06 9.87 -11.11
N GLU A 26 -1.36 8.86 -10.59
CA GLU A 26 -1.95 7.96 -9.60
C GLU A 26 -2.03 8.70 -8.26
N LYS A 27 -3.26 8.92 -7.79
CA LYS A 27 -3.49 9.61 -6.52
C LYS A 27 -3.03 8.72 -5.39
N CYS A 28 -2.51 9.31 -4.32
CA CYS A 28 -2.26 8.59 -3.07
C CYS A 28 -3.59 7.95 -2.58
N HIS A 29 -3.63 6.63 -2.55
CA HIS A 29 -4.74 5.85 -2.04
C HIS A 29 -4.49 5.54 -0.57
N PRO A 30 -5.51 5.65 0.32
CA PRO A 30 -5.33 5.29 1.71
C PRO A 30 -5.01 3.79 1.82
N TRP A 31 -4.16 3.44 2.79
CA TRP A 31 -3.85 2.06 3.10
C TRP A 31 -5.11 1.28 3.49
N THR A 32 -5.14 0.00 3.15
CA THR A 32 -6.18 -0.91 3.60
C THR A 32 -6.21 -0.98 5.12
N SER A 33 -7.36 -0.63 5.71
CA SER A 33 -7.59 -0.76 7.15
C SER A 33 -7.88 -2.23 7.48
N CYS A 34 -6.89 -2.91 8.06
CA CYS A 34 -7.05 -4.29 8.49
C CYS A 34 -8.06 -4.43 9.63
N GLU A 35 -8.18 -3.40 10.47
CA GLU A 35 -9.12 -3.36 11.59
C GLU A 35 -10.58 -3.45 11.12
N ASP A 36 -10.92 -2.76 10.02
CA ASP A 36 -12.25 -2.82 9.38
C ASP A 36 -12.59 -4.25 8.94
N GLN A 37 -11.57 -5.00 8.51
CA GLN A 37 -11.70 -6.40 8.09
C GLN A 37 -11.58 -7.40 9.24
N LYS A 38 -11.42 -6.96 10.50
CA LYS A 38 -11.08 -7.82 11.65
C LYS A 38 -9.81 -8.65 11.44
N LEU A 39 -8.89 -8.10 10.65
CA LEU A 39 -7.58 -8.68 10.37
C LEU A 39 -6.51 -7.88 11.11
N MET A 40 -5.36 -8.50 11.31
CA MET A 40 -4.18 -7.80 11.82
C MET A 40 -3.31 -7.33 10.66
N VAL A 41 -2.65 -6.20 10.85
CA VAL A 41 -1.60 -5.74 9.94
C VAL A 41 -0.46 -6.75 9.97
N LEU A 42 -0.35 -7.55 8.91
CA LEU A 42 0.78 -8.47 8.72
C LEU A 42 2.02 -7.74 8.23
N ARG A 43 1.80 -6.72 7.39
CA ARG A 43 2.86 -5.87 6.86
C ARG A 43 2.34 -4.45 6.76
N GLU A 44 3.05 -3.51 7.36
CA GLU A 44 2.74 -2.10 7.20
C GLU A 44 2.86 -1.70 5.72
N GLY A 45 1.91 -0.87 5.27
CA GLY A 45 1.99 -0.25 3.97
C GLY A 45 3.20 0.68 3.89
N THR A 46 3.57 1.02 2.67
CA THR A 46 4.58 2.02 2.37
C THR A 46 4.00 3.01 1.36
N SER A 47 4.75 4.05 1.01
CA SER A 47 4.35 4.98 -0.04
C SER A 47 4.12 4.31 -1.41
N GLN A 48 4.63 3.09 -1.60
CA GLN A 48 4.55 2.33 -2.86
C GLN A 48 3.70 1.05 -2.75
N THR A 49 3.42 0.59 -1.53
CA THR A 49 2.74 -0.68 -1.30
C THR A 49 1.63 -0.52 -0.28
N ASP A 50 0.51 -1.18 -0.52
CA ASP A 50 -0.59 -1.20 0.44
C ASP A 50 -0.22 -1.96 1.73
N THR A 51 -1.01 -1.72 2.79
CA THR A 51 -0.92 -2.48 4.03
C THR A 51 -1.45 -3.89 3.83
N LEU A 52 -0.63 -4.91 4.13
CA LEU A 52 -1.06 -6.29 4.04
C LEU A 52 -1.78 -6.71 5.30
N CYS A 53 -3.05 -7.04 5.14
CA CYS A 53 -3.90 -7.56 6.19
C CYS A 53 -3.90 -9.09 6.18
N GLY A 54 -3.99 -9.68 7.36
CA GLY A 54 -4.26 -11.10 7.47
C GLY A 54 -4.54 -11.54 8.88
N LYS A 55 -4.94 -12.81 9.01
CA LYS A 55 -5.34 -13.38 10.29
C LYS A 55 -4.10 -13.67 11.13
N SER A 56 -3.99 -13.02 12.28
CA SER A 56 -2.99 -13.38 13.29
C SER A 56 -3.33 -14.74 13.88
N ARG A 57 -2.76 -15.81 13.30
CA ARG A 57 -2.68 -17.17 13.87
C ARG A 57 -3.89 -17.59 14.75
N GLY A 58 -5.10 -17.55 14.19
CA GLY A 58 -6.28 -17.90 14.99
C GLY A 58 -7.57 -18.21 14.26
N GLU A 59 -7.64 -18.25 12.92
CA GLU A 59 -8.86 -18.71 12.25
C GLU A 59 -8.56 -19.31 10.88
N TRP A 60 -7.86 -20.44 10.92
CA TRP A 60 -8.04 -21.51 9.94
C TRP A 60 -8.97 -22.53 10.61
N VAL A 61 -10.28 -22.35 10.42
CA VAL A 61 -11.26 -23.43 10.54
C VAL A 61 -11.97 -23.57 9.21
#